data_AF-A0A1B6W0M8-F1
#
_entry.id   AF-A0A1B6W0M8-F1
#
_cell.length_a   1.000
_cell.length_b   1.000
_cell.length_c   1.000
_cell.angle_alpha   90.00
_cell.angle_beta   90.00
_cell.angle_gamma   90.00
#
_symmetry.space_group_name_H-M   'P 1'
#
loop_
_entity.id
_entity.type
_entity.pdbx_description
1 polymer ?
#
loop_
_entity_poly.entity_id
_entity_poly.type
_entity_poly.pdbx_seq_one_letter_code
_entity_poly.pdbx_strand_id
1 'polypeptide(L)'
;MKKTLLLTALAVSASAALAKDPSFADFKPLDVVDGYQTYGTPAQDISETFIFVDGGAHEGKIASIHLLSVLQNSPAFVVVPGRTLAEYVRNTRSAGSKVYSVQCAEKTVREVARHTNAQGARIPFNRLQGVSKVAARVVCKVAEQS
;
A
#
# COMPACT_ATOMS: atom_id res chain seq x y z
N MET A 1 3.24 23.79 -51.69
CA MET A 1 2.85 22.37 -51.49
C MET A 1 4.09 21.50 -51.48
N LYS A 2 4.45 20.92 -50.33
CA LYS A 2 5.30 19.72 -50.26
C LYS A 2 5.10 19.07 -48.88
N LYS A 3 4.26 18.03 -48.88
CA LYS A 3 4.17 17.02 -47.83
C LYS A 3 5.54 16.35 -47.72
N THR A 4 6.00 16.03 -46.51
CA THR A 4 6.33 14.67 -46.06
C THR A 4 6.92 14.78 -44.65
N LEU A 5 6.12 14.47 -43.63
CA LEU A 5 6.59 14.30 -42.26
C LEU A 5 6.52 12.79 -41.98
N LEU A 6 7.63 12.08 -42.22
CA LEU A 6 7.80 10.71 -41.74
C LEU A 6 8.23 10.81 -40.26
N LEU A 7 7.31 10.47 -39.36
CA LEU A 7 7.67 10.13 -37.98
C LEU A 7 8.31 8.73 -37.99
N THR A 8 9.64 8.68 -37.91
CA THR A 8 10.36 7.45 -37.59
C THR A 8 10.14 7.15 -36.11
N ALA A 9 9.40 6.08 -35.84
CA ALA A 9 9.16 5.57 -34.50
C ALA A 9 10.49 5.16 -33.85
N LEU A 10 10.86 5.84 -32.76
CA LEU A 10 11.84 5.31 -31.82
C LEU A 10 11.20 4.12 -31.09
N ALA A 11 11.47 2.91 -31.56
CA ALA A 11 11.32 1.72 -30.74
C ALA A 11 12.39 1.77 -29.64
N VAL A 12 12.06 2.40 -28.51
CA VAL A 12 12.83 2.22 -27.28
C VAL A 12 12.45 0.85 -26.72
N SER A 13 13.29 -0.14 -27.01
CA SER A 13 13.35 -1.41 -26.30
C SER A 13 13.81 -1.17 -24.86
N ALA A 14 12.89 -0.70 -24.02
CA ALA A 14 13.09 -0.70 -22.57
C ALA A 14 12.48 -1.97 -21.97
N SER A 15 13.24 -3.06 -22.04
CA SER A 15 13.10 -4.14 -21.07
C SER A 15 14.46 -4.35 -20.43
N ALA A 16 14.87 -3.34 -19.65
CA ALA A 16 15.93 -3.52 -18.67
C ALA A 16 15.57 -4.73 -17.80
N ALA A 17 16.54 -5.61 -17.61
CA ALA A 17 16.47 -6.82 -16.83
C ALA A 17 15.64 -6.64 -15.54
N LEU A 18 14.51 -7.36 -15.44
CA LEU A 18 13.88 -7.61 -14.15
C LEU A 18 14.76 -8.62 -13.42
N ALA A 19 15.76 -8.11 -12.70
CA ALA A 19 16.28 -8.81 -11.53
C ALA A 19 15.07 -9.21 -10.68
N LYS A 20 14.87 -10.52 -10.50
CA LYS A 20 13.87 -11.21 -9.67
C LYS A 20 12.67 -10.36 -9.21
N ASP A 21 11.46 -10.73 -9.67
CA ASP A 21 10.22 -10.11 -9.19
C ASP A 21 10.19 -9.99 -7.65
N PRO A 22 9.78 -8.83 -7.11
CA PRO A 22 9.85 -8.59 -5.67
C PRO A 22 8.93 -9.57 -4.93
N SER A 23 9.43 -10.12 -3.82
CA SER A 23 8.73 -11.10 -2.99
C SER A 23 8.68 -10.68 -1.51
N PHE A 24 7.62 -11.08 -0.81
CA PHE A 24 7.53 -10.89 0.65
C PHE A 24 8.61 -11.66 1.42
N ALA A 25 9.16 -12.73 0.83
CA ALA A 25 10.27 -13.47 1.42
C ALA A 25 11.56 -12.63 1.53
N ASP A 26 11.67 -11.56 0.74
CA ASP A 26 12.81 -10.64 0.78
C ASP A 26 12.65 -9.59 1.91
N PHE A 27 11.52 -9.56 2.63
CA PHE A 27 11.22 -8.62 3.71
C PHE A 27 11.32 -9.25 5.09
N LYS A 28 11.52 -8.41 6.12
CA LYS A 28 11.56 -8.88 7.51
C LYS A 28 10.15 -9.24 7.97
N PRO A 29 9.86 -10.50 8.35
CA PRO A 29 8.60 -10.85 8.98
C PRO A 29 8.47 -10.10 10.31
N LEU A 30 7.29 -9.54 10.56
CA LEU A 30 6.92 -8.93 11.82
C LEU A 30 5.93 -9.87 12.53
N ASP A 31 4.76 -9.38 12.93
CA ASP A 31 3.74 -10.17 13.64
C ASP A 31 2.70 -10.76 12.69
N VAL A 32 2.00 -11.79 13.16
CA VAL A 32 0.73 -12.26 12.59
C VAL A 32 -0.41 -11.59 13.35
N VAL A 33 -1.28 -10.86 12.64
CA VAL A 33 -2.42 -10.14 13.22
C VAL A 33 -3.70 -10.61 12.55
N ASP A 34 -4.64 -11.13 13.35
CA ASP A 34 -5.90 -11.74 12.90
C ASP A 34 -5.72 -12.79 11.78
N GLY A 35 -4.60 -13.53 11.81
CA GLY A 35 -4.25 -14.55 10.80
C GLY A 35 -3.52 -14.03 9.57
N TYR A 36 -3.23 -12.72 9.48
CA TYR A 36 -2.50 -12.12 8.37
C TYR A 36 -1.06 -11.84 8.77
N GLN A 37 -0.11 -12.30 7.94
CA GLN A 37 1.31 -12.00 8.15
C GLN A 37 1.59 -10.53 7.81
N THR A 38 2.37 -9.88 8.66
CA THR A 38 2.88 -8.54 8.39
C THR A 38 4.38 -8.55 8.14
N TYR A 39 4.86 -7.63 7.30
CA TYR A 39 6.26 -7.56 6.87
C TYR A 39 6.77 -6.13 6.94
N GLY A 40 8.01 -5.92 7.38
CA GLY A 40 8.70 -4.64 7.34
C GLY A 40 9.70 -4.61 6.18
N THR A 41 9.74 -3.50 5.45
CA THR A 41 10.77 -3.30 4.41
C THR A 41 12.16 -3.21 5.04
N PRO A 42 13.18 -3.79 4.40
CA PRO A 42 14.58 -3.57 4.78
C PRO A 42 15.04 -2.19 4.30
N ALA A 43 14.60 -1.12 4.99
CA ALA A 43 15.00 0.25 4.71
C ALA A 43 15.98 0.75 5.78
N GLN A 44 16.95 1.58 5.39
CA GLN A 44 17.90 2.21 6.31
C GLN A 44 17.33 3.47 6.97
N ASP A 45 16.28 4.05 6.38
CA ASP A 45 15.58 5.24 6.85
C ASP A 45 14.08 4.95 7.05
N ILE A 46 13.52 5.53 8.11
CA ILE A 46 12.08 5.53 8.40
C ILE A 46 11.24 6.19 7.30
N SER A 47 11.81 7.13 6.53
CA SER A 47 11.16 7.79 5.38
C SER A 47 10.92 6.87 4.19
N GLU A 48 11.60 5.71 4.17
CA GLU A 48 11.45 4.67 3.15
C GLU A 48 10.87 3.37 3.74
N THR A 49 10.52 3.39 5.03
CA THR A 49 10.05 2.20 5.74
C THR A 49 8.55 2.02 5.58
N PHE A 50 8.17 0.85 5.07
CA PHE A 50 6.78 0.41 5.00
C PHE A 50 6.55 -0.84 5.84
N ILE A 51 5.35 -0.92 6.39
CA ILE A 51 4.78 -2.17 6.89
C ILE A 51 3.74 -2.66 5.89
N PHE A 52 3.84 -3.92 5.49
CA PHE A 52 2.89 -4.60 4.63
C PHE A 52 2.02 -5.56 5.43
N VAL A 53 0.75 -5.67 5.03
CA VAL A 53 -0.15 -6.74 5.47
C VAL A 53 -0.45 -7.61 4.26
N ASP A 54 -0.04 -8.88 4.32
CA ASP A 54 -0.26 -9.84 3.25
C ASP A 54 -1.58 -10.58 3.45
N GLY A 55 -2.58 -10.21 2.65
CA GLY A 55 -3.80 -10.99 2.45
C GLY A 55 -3.91 -11.51 1.02
N GLY A 56 -2.79 -11.62 0.30
CA GLY A 56 -2.79 -11.98 -1.11
C GLY A 56 -3.42 -13.34 -1.35
N ALA A 57 -3.05 -14.34 -0.55
CA ALA A 57 -3.61 -15.70 -0.65
C ALA A 57 -5.10 -15.78 -0.24
N HIS A 58 -5.52 -14.99 0.75
CA HIS A 58 -6.86 -15.08 1.32
C HIS A 58 -7.90 -14.22 0.57
N GLU A 59 -7.51 -13.04 0.12
CA GLU A 59 -8.41 -12.01 -0.39
C GLU A 59 -7.97 -11.39 -1.72
N GLY A 60 -6.77 -11.70 -2.19
CA GLY A 60 -6.18 -11.03 -3.36
C GLY A 60 -5.97 -9.54 -3.13
N LYS A 61 -5.63 -9.14 -1.90
CA LYS A 61 -5.33 -7.76 -1.53
C LYS A 61 -4.12 -7.70 -0.62
N ILE A 62 -3.38 -6.62 -0.73
CA ILE A 62 -2.22 -6.30 0.11
C ILE A 62 -2.42 -4.89 0.64
N ALA A 63 -2.14 -4.65 1.92
CA ALA A 63 -2.05 -3.30 2.45
C ALA A 63 -0.61 -2.86 2.66
N SER A 64 -0.37 -1.56 2.54
CA SER A 64 0.89 -0.91 2.89
C SER A 64 0.67 0.29 3.80
N ILE A 65 1.57 0.47 4.75
CA ILE A 65 1.55 1.50 5.79
C ILE A 65 2.91 2.19 5.75
N HIS A 66 2.93 3.49 5.52
CA HIS A 66 4.17 4.26 5.55
C HIS A 66 4.50 4.67 6.99
N LEU A 67 5.61 4.17 7.52
CA LEU A 67 5.93 4.30 8.94
C LEU A 67 6.07 5.77 9.37
N LEU A 68 6.80 6.57 8.59
CA LEU A 68 6.99 8.00 8.89
C LEU A 68 5.66 8.75 9.00
N SER A 69 4.69 8.48 8.12
CA SER A 69 3.39 9.14 8.17
C SER A 69 2.61 8.82 9.45
N VAL A 70 2.73 7.60 9.99
CA VAL A 70 2.11 7.22 11.26
C VAL A 70 2.75 8.00 12.41
N LEU A 71 4.07 8.05 12.47
CA LEU A 71 4.83 8.74 13.51
C LEU A 71 4.66 10.27 13.48
N GLN A 72 4.33 10.83 12.31
CA GLN A 72 4.05 12.27 12.12
C GLN A 72 2.57 12.62 12.28
N ASN A 73 1.79 11.83 13.03
CA ASN A 73 0.38 12.06 13.29
C ASN A 73 -0.50 12.18 12.03
N SER A 74 -0.08 11.55 10.93
CA SER A 74 -0.86 11.40 9.70
C SER A 74 -1.09 9.92 9.36
N PRO A 75 -1.65 9.13 10.30
CA PRO A 75 -1.78 7.69 10.14
C PRO A 75 -2.70 7.33 8.97
N ALA A 76 -2.16 6.57 8.02
CA ALA A 76 -2.85 6.14 6.82
C ALA A 76 -2.32 4.80 6.31
N PHE A 77 -3.12 4.12 5.52
CA PHE A 77 -2.72 2.92 4.79
C PHE A 77 -3.34 2.88 3.40
N VAL A 78 -2.71 2.12 2.50
CA VAL A 78 -3.21 1.86 1.15
C VAL A 78 -3.57 0.39 1.05
N VAL A 79 -4.69 0.07 0.40
CA VAL A 79 -5.08 -1.30 0.05
C VAL A 79 -5.06 -1.44 -1.46
N VAL A 80 -4.34 -2.44 -1.95
CA VAL A 80 -4.10 -2.68 -3.37
C VAL A 80 -4.58 -4.08 -3.73
N PRO A 81 -5.31 -4.27 -4.85
CA PRO A 81 -5.57 -5.60 -5.40
C PRO A 81 -4.26 -6.27 -5.81
N GLY A 82 -4.00 -7.47 -5.31
CA GLY A 82 -2.80 -8.24 -5.63
C GLY A 82 -2.63 -9.44 -4.70
N ARG A 83 -2.12 -10.53 -5.27
CA ARG A 83 -1.76 -11.77 -4.56
C ARG A 83 -0.27 -11.86 -4.24
N THR A 84 0.55 -11.08 -4.94
CA THR A 84 2.01 -11.06 -4.78
C THR A 84 2.51 -9.63 -4.65
N LEU A 85 3.71 -9.47 -4.10
CA LEU A 85 4.33 -8.15 -3.99
C LEU A 85 4.61 -7.53 -5.37
N ALA A 86 4.95 -8.33 -6.38
CA ALA A 86 5.06 -7.87 -7.77
C ALA A 86 3.74 -7.31 -8.32
N GLU A 87 2.62 -7.96 -8.03
CA GLU A 87 1.29 -7.43 -8.38
C GLU A 87 0.97 -6.15 -7.61
N TYR A 88 1.30 -6.09 -6.31
CA TYR A 88 1.15 -4.87 -5.52
C TYR A 88 1.87 -3.68 -6.18
N VAL A 89 3.14 -3.84 -6.58
CA VAL A 89 3.93 -2.75 -7.20
C VAL A 89 3.27 -2.27 -8.49
N ARG A 90 2.82 -3.19 -9.36
CA ARG A 90 2.12 -2.85 -10.60
C ARG A 90 0.77 -2.16 -10.35
N ASN A 91 0.03 -2.61 -9.34
CA ASN A 91 -1.34 -2.18 -9.10
C ASN A 91 -1.45 -0.99 -8.14
N THR A 92 -0.35 -0.54 -7.53
CA THR A 92 -0.36 0.55 -6.52
C THR A 92 -1.02 1.83 -7.05
N ARG A 93 -0.83 2.13 -8.34
CA ARG A 93 -1.42 3.30 -9.02
C ARG A 93 -2.69 2.98 -9.82
N SER A 94 -3.21 1.76 -9.74
CA SER A 94 -4.44 1.37 -10.43
C SER A 94 -5.68 1.99 -9.78
N ALA A 95 -6.76 2.12 -10.55
CA ALA A 95 -8.05 2.64 -10.07
C ALA A 95 -8.67 1.78 -8.95
N GLY A 96 -8.27 0.51 -8.82
CA GLY A 96 -8.74 -0.39 -7.75
C GLY A 96 -8.01 -0.20 -6.41
N SER A 97 -6.95 0.61 -6.38
CA SER A 97 -6.18 0.90 -5.18
C SER A 97 -6.93 1.93 -4.31
N LYS A 98 -7.06 1.68 -3.01
CA LYS A 98 -7.75 2.58 -2.06
C LYS A 98 -6.83 3.13 -0.99
N VAL A 99 -7.00 4.39 -0.61
CA VAL A 99 -6.28 5.02 0.49
C VAL A 99 -7.23 5.25 1.64
N TYR A 100 -6.79 4.97 2.87
CA TYR A 100 -7.55 5.19 4.09
C TYR A 100 -6.74 6.04 5.05
N SER A 101 -7.34 7.10 5.58
CA SER A 101 -6.85 7.76 6.80
C SER A 101 -7.44 7.05 8.01
N VAL A 102 -6.66 6.97 9.09
CA VAL A 102 -7.03 6.26 10.32
C VAL A 102 -7.21 7.27 11.44
N GLN A 103 -8.27 7.10 12.23
CA GLN A 103 -8.50 7.85 13.46
C GLN A 103 -8.50 6.86 14.63
N CYS A 104 -7.35 6.75 15.31
CA CYS A 104 -7.11 5.68 16.28
C CYS A 104 -7.93 5.84 17.57
N ALA A 105 -8.07 7.07 18.08
CA ALA A 105 -8.88 7.34 19.26
C ALA A 105 -10.37 6.94 19.05
N GLU A 106 -10.90 7.24 17.87
CA GLU A 106 -12.28 6.93 17.49
C GLU A 106 -12.45 5.52 16.93
N LYS A 107 -11.35 4.78 16.71
CA LYS A 107 -11.31 3.47 16.05
C LYS A 107 -12.10 3.46 14.74
N THR A 108 -11.85 4.48 13.90
CA THR A 108 -12.49 4.63 12.60
C THR A 108 -11.50 4.89 11.48
N VAL A 109 -11.91 4.65 10.24
CA VAL A 109 -11.17 5.06 9.03
C VAL A 109 -12.04 5.93 8.13
N ARG A 110 -11.40 6.68 7.23
CA ARG A 110 -12.06 7.37 6.12
C ARG A 110 -11.32 7.04 4.83
N GLU A 111 -12.06 6.68 3.78
CA GLU A 111 -11.46 6.56 2.44
C GLU A 111 -11.05 7.96 1.97
N VAL A 112 -9.85 8.09 1.40
CA VAL A 112 -9.28 9.36 0.91
C VAL A 112 -9.17 9.29 -0.61
N ALA A 113 -9.78 10.26 -1.28
CA ALA A 113 -9.64 10.40 -2.72
C ALA A 113 -8.23 10.91 -3.07
N ARG A 114 -7.42 10.12 -3.78
CA ARG A 114 -6.00 10.43 -4.07
C ARG A 114 -5.78 11.79 -4.75
N HIS A 115 -6.69 12.20 -5.64
CA HIS A 115 -6.48 13.38 -6.48
C HIS A 115 -6.91 14.67 -5.78
N THR A 116 -7.88 14.60 -4.89
CA THR A 116 -8.49 15.77 -4.25
C THR A 116 -8.20 15.84 -2.76
N ASN A 117 -7.63 14.78 -2.17
CA ASN A 117 -7.48 14.57 -0.74
C ASN A 117 -8.80 14.68 0.05
N ALA A 118 -9.94 14.58 -0.64
CA ALA A 118 -11.25 14.62 -0.02
C ALA A 118 -11.45 13.36 0.85
N GLN A 119 -11.95 13.56 2.06
CA GLN A 119 -12.23 12.46 2.98
C GLN A 119 -13.68 12.02 2.84
N GLY A 120 -13.88 10.72 2.72
CA GLY A 120 -15.19 10.09 2.71
C GLY A 120 -15.83 10.01 4.10
N ALA A 121 -16.93 9.26 4.16
CA ALA A 121 -17.64 8.97 5.41
C ALA A 121 -16.75 8.21 6.40
N ARG A 122 -17.06 8.38 7.70
CA ARG A 122 -16.39 7.65 8.78
C ARG A 122 -16.88 6.20 8.81
N ILE A 123 -15.94 5.25 8.78
CA ILE A 123 -16.21 3.82 8.81
C ILE A 123 -15.61 3.24 10.11
N PRO A 124 -16.43 2.70 11.03
CA PRO A 124 -15.92 2.06 12.25
C PRO A 124 -15.08 0.80 11.98
N PHE A 125 -14.07 0.54 12.81
CA PHE A 125 -13.18 -0.63 12.65
C PHE A 125 -13.92 -1.98 12.66
N ASN A 126 -15.02 -2.09 13.43
CA ASN A 126 -15.82 -3.32 13.47
C ASN A 126 -16.59 -3.60 12.17
N ARG A 127 -16.71 -2.61 11.28
CA ARG A 127 -17.26 -2.76 9.93
C ARG A 127 -16.20 -3.08 8.89
N LEU A 128 -14.91 -2.91 9.21
CA LEU A 128 -13.81 -3.34 8.37
C LEU A 128 -13.64 -4.86 8.47
N GLN A 129 -13.09 -5.46 7.42
CA GLN A 129 -12.81 -6.89 7.35
C GLN A 129 -11.44 -7.11 6.72
N GLY A 130 -10.89 -8.29 6.99
CA GLY A 130 -9.68 -8.79 6.35
C GLY A 130 -8.50 -7.82 6.45
N VAL A 131 -7.78 -7.68 5.34
CA VAL A 131 -6.59 -6.82 5.21
C VAL A 131 -6.84 -5.38 5.70
N SER A 132 -7.98 -4.77 5.38
CA SER A 132 -8.28 -3.38 5.79
C SER A 132 -8.43 -3.25 7.31
N LYS A 133 -9.03 -4.25 7.96
CA LYS A 133 -9.16 -4.25 9.44
C LYS A 133 -7.80 -4.40 10.10
N VAL A 134 -6.98 -5.32 9.59
CA VAL A 134 -5.64 -5.57 10.12
C VAL A 134 -4.74 -4.34 9.94
N ALA A 135 -4.72 -3.75 8.75
CA ALA A 135 -3.93 -2.55 8.49
C ALA A 135 -4.31 -1.40 9.44
N ALA A 136 -5.60 -1.15 9.65
CA ALA A 136 -6.06 -0.13 10.61
C ALA A 136 -5.58 -0.40 12.05
N ARG A 137 -5.57 -1.67 12.49
CA ARG A 137 -5.06 -2.06 13.81
C ARG A 137 -3.54 -1.90 13.92
N VAL A 138 -2.80 -2.30 12.89
CA VAL A 138 -1.33 -2.16 12.87
C VAL A 138 -0.94 -0.69 12.93
N VAL A 139 -1.61 0.17 12.15
CA VAL A 139 -1.40 1.62 12.19
C VAL A 139 -1.55 2.17 13.61
N CYS A 140 -2.64 1.82 14.31
CA CYS A 140 -2.85 2.32 15.67
C CYS A 140 -1.88 1.73 16.68
N LYS A 141 -1.53 0.44 16.56
CA LYS A 141 -0.51 -0.19 17.42
C LYS A 141 0.83 0.55 17.31
N VAL A 142 1.23 0.94 16.09
CA VAL A 142 2.47 1.70 15.87
C VAL A 142 2.36 3.12 16.45
N ALA A 143 1.25 3.82 16.21
CA ALA A 143 1.03 5.17 16.74
C ALA A 143 0.95 5.24 18.27
N GLU A 144 0.47 4.18 18.92
CA GLU A 144 0.41 4.09 20.40
C GLU A 144 1.77 3.79 21.04
N GLN A 145 2.75 3.31 20.25
CA GLN A 145 4.10 2.96 20.72
C GLN A 145 5.12 4.08 20.53
N SER A 146 4.76 5.16 19.85
CA SER A 146 5.58 6.35 19.57
C SER A 146 5.28 7.49 20.53
#